data_AF-A0A1H7PXU6-F1
#
_entry.id   AF-A0A1H7PXU6-F1
#
_cell.length_a   1.000
_cell.length_b   1.000
_cell.length_c   1.000
_cell.angle_alpha   90.00
_cell.angle_beta   90.00
_cell.angle_gamma   90.00
#
_symmetry.space_group_name_H-M   'P 1'
#
loop_
_entity.id
_entity.type
_entity.pdbx_description
1 polymer ?
#
loop_
_entity_poly.entity_id
_entity_poly.type
_entity_poly.pdbx_seq_one_letter_code
_entity_poly.pdbx_strand_id
1 'polypeptide(L)'
;MGIANEIWEGFIKQYPQVKSGRLSLDEINRLMAKYMLQRNNEPLKDFDGLSPVQMQALISAPLGPESIVQLKAASNEETVASVPMLGLSDMLLGEIRKAGNLKLTAKGNLPVSVCTSLVQRGLIRWKYMDHVKKYTEDNVPYIWPLKDHLLVEGLVKKRDNKLSLTKNGEQYLTKPDSERLLHILTFFTLRFDWRNLYRLEDGGTCGNLGWAYSLYLLLKNGHKRLNTEFYFEKWMAAFEKERWEDVADPIYPAQIDWLRYTYNTRFFECFAVWFGLVKLHEIRVSGQIFNELEVEKSELMDKLFNISEKQKEGWGKST
;
A
#
# COMPACT_ATOMS: atom_id res chain seq x y z
N MET A 1 -14.40 2.16 -27.26
CA MET A 1 -14.44 3.57 -27.72
C MET A 1 -13.41 4.33 -26.89
N GLY A 2 -12.51 5.11 -27.49
CA GLY A 2 -11.41 5.74 -26.72
C GLY A 2 -11.88 6.86 -25.79
N ILE A 3 -11.16 7.08 -24.68
CA ILE A 3 -11.46 8.10 -23.66
C ILE A 3 -11.66 9.50 -24.26
N ALA A 4 -10.89 9.85 -25.29
CA ALA A 4 -11.01 11.15 -25.97
C ALA A 4 -12.38 11.34 -26.66
N ASN A 5 -12.94 10.27 -27.24
CA ASN A 5 -14.26 10.34 -27.87
C ASN A 5 -15.36 10.46 -26.81
N GLU A 6 -15.25 9.74 -25.70
CA GLU A 6 -16.22 9.83 -24.59
C GLU A 6 -16.25 11.25 -24.00
N ILE A 7 -15.07 11.86 -23.78
CA ILE A 7 -14.94 13.25 -23.30
C ILE A 7 -15.57 14.22 -24.29
N TRP A 8 -15.29 14.06 -25.59
CA TRP A 8 -15.85 14.93 -26.62
C TRP A 8 -17.38 14.82 -26.73
N GLU A 9 -17.92 13.60 -26.74
CA GLU A 9 -19.35 13.35 -26.78
C GLU A 9 -20.07 13.94 -25.55
N GLY A 10 -19.50 13.74 -24.36
CA GLY A 10 -20.01 14.31 -23.11
C GLY A 10 -19.96 15.85 -23.11
N PHE A 11 -18.86 16.43 -23.56
CA PHE A 11 -18.70 17.89 -23.68
C PHE A 11 -19.77 18.50 -24.59
N ILE A 12 -19.95 17.92 -25.78
CA ILE A 12 -20.93 18.36 -26.76
C ILE A 12 -22.37 18.17 -26.26
N LYS A 13 -22.64 17.10 -25.51
CA LYS A 13 -23.96 16.87 -24.89
C LYS A 13 -24.29 17.96 -23.87
N GLN A 14 -23.31 18.39 -23.07
CA GLN A 14 -23.50 19.44 -22.05
C GLN A 14 -23.52 20.85 -22.65
N TYR A 15 -22.77 21.08 -23.73
CA TYR A 15 -22.64 22.37 -24.40
C TYR A 15 -23.01 22.26 -25.90
N PRO A 16 -24.28 21.97 -26.25
CA PRO A 16 -24.69 21.74 -27.64
C PRO A 16 -24.44 22.96 -28.54
N GLN A 17 -24.38 24.18 -27.99
CA GLN A 17 -24.07 25.41 -28.72
C GLN A 17 -22.69 25.39 -29.40
N VAL A 18 -21.74 24.55 -28.93
CA VAL A 18 -20.43 24.40 -29.56
C VAL A 18 -20.57 23.91 -31.01
N LYS A 19 -21.56 23.05 -31.30
CA LYS A 19 -21.84 22.57 -32.67
C LYS A 19 -22.34 23.64 -33.63
N SER A 20 -22.79 24.80 -33.12
CA SER A 20 -23.32 25.86 -33.97
C SER A 20 -22.26 26.60 -34.78
N GLY A 21 -20.98 26.45 -34.42
CA GLY A 21 -19.87 27.19 -35.04
C GLY A 21 -19.85 28.69 -34.73
N ARG A 22 -20.70 29.16 -33.80
CA ARG A 22 -20.85 30.59 -33.46
C ARG A 22 -19.95 31.07 -32.31
N LEU A 23 -19.29 30.15 -31.62
CA LEU A 23 -18.38 30.46 -30.52
C LEU A 23 -16.96 30.63 -31.04
N SER A 24 -16.24 31.59 -30.46
CA SER A 24 -14.79 31.71 -30.63
C SER A 24 -14.05 30.55 -29.99
N LEU A 25 -12.79 30.34 -30.40
CA LEU A 25 -11.93 29.33 -29.79
C LEU A 25 -11.75 29.54 -28.28
N ASP A 26 -11.63 30.80 -27.83
CA ASP A 26 -11.50 31.14 -26.41
C ASP A 26 -12.74 30.77 -25.60
N GLU A 27 -13.94 30.98 -26.15
CA GLU A 27 -15.19 30.57 -25.52
C GLU A 27 -15.29 29.05 -25.42
N ILE A 28 -14.92 28.32 -26.49
CA ILE A 28 -14.88 26.86 -26.48
C ILE A 28 -13.88 26.35 -25.43
N ASN A 29 -12.69 26.94 -25.35
CA ASN A 29 -11.67 26.57 -24.36
C ASN A 29 -12.15 26.79 -22.92
N ARG A 30 -12.84 27.90 -22.63
CA ARG A 30 -13.43 28.16 -21.30
C ARG A 30 -14.50 27.14 -20.94
N LEU A 31 -15.37 26.79 -21.90
CA LEU A 31 -16.40 25.76 -21.69
C LEU A 31 -15.77 24.38 -21.46
N MET A 32 -14.74 24.02 -22.24
CA MET A 32 -14.01 22.76 -22.07
C MET A 32 -13.31 22.69 -20.71
N ALA A 33 -12.67 23.78 -20.27
CA ALA A 33 -12.06 23.83 -18.94
C ALA A 33 -13.10 23.62 -17.83
N LYS A 34 -14.28 24.24 -17.94
CA LYS A 34 -15.39 24.04 -17.01
C LYS A 34 -15.91 22.60 -17.02
N TYR A 35 -16.06 22.01 -18.20
CA TYR A 35 -16.45 20.61 -18.38
C TYR A 35 -15.48 19.65 -17.70
N MET A 36 -14.18 19.79 -17.99
CA MET A 36 -13.13 18.95 -17.42
C MET A 36 -13.05 19.10 -15.90
N LEU A 37 -13.19 20.32 -15.38
CA LEU A 37 -13.23 20.54 -13.93
C LEU A 37 -14.39 19.80 -13.28
N GLN A 38 -15.59 19.85 -13.87
CA GLN A 38 -16.75 19.14 -13.36
C GLN A 38 -16.54 17.62 -13.41
N ARG A 39 -16.16 17.07 -14.58
CA ARG A 39 -15.93 15.63 -14.76
C ARG A 39 -14.86 15.10 -13.81
N ASN A 40 -13.75 15.82 -13.64
CA ASN A 40 -12.64 15.38 -12.79
C ASN A 40 -12.98 15.40 -11.29
N ASN A 41 -14.04 16.11 -10.89
CA ASN A 41 -14.54 16.15 -9.52
C ASN A 41 -15.77 15.26 -9.29
N GLU A 42 -16.29 14.60 -10.33
CA GLU A 42 -17.44 13.71 -10.22
C GLU A 42 -17.03 12.33 -9.69
N PRO A 43 -17.74 11.75 -8.71
CA PRO A 43 -17.48 10.40 -8.22
C PRO A 43 -17.63 9.33 -9.31
N LEU A 44 -16.67 8.41 -9.38
CA LEU A 44 -16.73 7.26 -10.29
C LEU A 44 -17.00 5.96 -9.54
N LYS A 45 -17.89 5.13 -10.08
CA LYS A 45 -18.22 3.81 -9.53
C LYS A 45 -16.98 2.91 -9.45
N ASP A 46 -16.17 2.92 -10.50
CA ASP A 46 -14.95 2.11 -10.61
C ASP A 46 -13.88 2.54 -9.58
N PHE A 47 -13.97 3.75 -9.04
CA PHE A 47 -13.11 4.25 -7.95
C PHE A 47 -13.80 4.17 -6.57
N ASP A 48 -14.84 3.36 -6.45
CA ASP A 48 -15.64 3.20 -5.24
C ASP A 48 -16.17 4.54 -4.67
N GLY A 49 -16.52 5.47 -5.57
CA GLY A 49 -17.08 6.78 -5.24
C GLY A 49 -16.04 7.88 -5.00
N LEU A 50 -14.78 7.66 -5.35
CA LEU A 50 -13.78 8.73 -5.47
C LEU A 50 -13.88 9.41 -6.84
N SER A 51 -13.54 10.70 -6.90
CA SER A 51 -13.35 11.41 -8.16
C SER A 51 -11.97 11.15 -8.78
N PRO A 52 -11.78 11.42 -10.08
CA PRO A 52 -10.45 11.39 -10.71
C PRO A 52 -9.39 12.23 -9.97
N VAL A 53 -9.74 13.41 -9.46
CA VAL A 53 -8.81 14.24 -8.67
C VAL A 53 -8.39 13.53 -7.38
N GLN A 54 -9.33 12.91 -6.66
CA GLN A 54 -9.04 12.20 -5.42
C GLN A 54 -8.19 10.95 -5.66
N MET A 55 -8.50 10.18 -6.71
CA MET A 55 -7.69 9.02 -7.09
C MET A 55 -6.27 9.44 -7.51
N GLN A 56 -6.13 10.52 -8.28
CA GLN A 56 -4.82 11.05 -8.66
C GLN A 56 -3.99 11.47 -7.44
N ALA A 57 -4.62 12.10 -6.43
CA ALA A 57 -3.93 12.44 -5.19
C ALA A 57 -3.44 11.19 -4.44
N LEU A 58 -4.27 10.14 -4.36
CA LEU A 58 -3.88 8.85 -3.75
C LEU A 58 -2.71 8.17 -4.44
N ILE A 59 -2.55 8.36 -5.75
CA ILE A 59 -1.47 7.75 -6.53
C ILE A 59 -0.19 8.60 -6.44
N SER A 60 -0.29 9.91 -6.65
CA SER A 60 0.87 10.79 -6.78
C SER A 60 1.46 11.27 -5.46
N ALA A 61 0.62 11.52 -4.45
CA ALA A 61 1.04 11.95 -3.13
C ALA A 61 0.14 11.28 -2.07
N PRO A 62 0.27 9.96 -1.87
CA PRO A 62 -0.74 9.15 -1.16
C PRO A 62 -1.07 9.59 0.27
N LEU A 63 -0.12 10.25 0.95
CA LEU A 63 -0.28 10.82 2.31
C LEU A 63 -0.07 12.34 2.31
N GLY A 64 -0.12 12.98 1.14
CA GLY A 64 0.01 14.42 0.98
C GLY A 64 -1.25 15.18 1.40
N PRO A 65 -1.21 16.51 1.47
CA PRO A 65 -2.31 17.33 1.99
C PRO A 65 -3.62 17.20 1.20
N GLU A 66 -3.54 16.92 -0.11
CA GLU A 66 -4.70 16.73 -0.99
C GLU A 66 -5.21 15.29 -1.01
N SER A 67 -4.50 14.34 -0.36
CA SER A 67 -4.94 12.95 -0.31
C SER A 67 -6.16 12.81 0.59
N ILE A 68 -7.10 11.95 0.17
CA ILE A 68 -8.23 11.60 1.02
C ILE A 68 -7.81 10.68 2.18
N VAL A 69 -6.73 9.92 2.05
CA VAL A 69 -6.16 9.11 3.13
C VAL A 69 -5.07 9.93 3.83
N GLN A 70 -5.23 10.12 5.14
CA GLN A 70 -4.30 10.90 5.96
C GLN A 70 -3.72 10.05 7.09
N LEU A 71 -2.45 10.27 7.41
CA LEU A 71 -1.76 9.66 8.53
C LEU A 71 -1.96 10.54 9.79
N LYS A 72 -2.63 10.01 10.81
CA LYS A 72 -2.86 10.64 12.11
C LYS A 72 -1.67 10.55 13.07
N ALA A 73 -0.56 9.94 12.66
CA ALA A 73 0.52 9.48 13.53
C ALA A 73 1.06 10.54 14.52
N ALA A 74 1.06 11.82 14.15
CA ALA A 74 1.54 12.90 15.02
C ALA A 74 0.68 13.12 16.29
N SER A 75 -0.52 12.54 16.37
CA SER A 75 -1.47 12.78 17.46
C SER A 75 -1.34 11.82 18.64
N ASN A 76 -0.64 10.68 18.49
CA ASN A 76 -0.51 9.66 19.54
C ASN A 76 0.75 8.78 19.35
N GLU A 77 1.86 9.19 19.96
CA GLU A 77 3.14 8.46 19.89
C GLU A 77 3.06 7.04 20.48
N GLU A 78 2.27 6.81 21.54
CA GLU A 78 2.10 5.47 22.13
C GLU A 78 1.46 4.50 21.13
N THR A 79 0.45 4.96 20.38
CA THR A 79 -0.14 4.18 19.29
C THR A 79 0.89 3.90 18.22
N VAL A 80 1.67 4.91 17.81
CA VAL A 80 2.68 4.73 16.76
C VAL A 80 3.75 3.73 17.17
N ALA A 81 4.20 3.76 18.43
CA ALA A 81 5.16 2.83 19.00
C ALA A 81 4.71 1.36 18.89
N SER A 82 3.40 1.11 18.79
CA SER A 82 2.83 -0.22 18.65
C SER A 82 2.89 -0.80 17.22
N VAL A 83 3.32 -0.01 16.22
CA VAL A 83 3.45 -0.49 14.83
C VAL A 83 4.55 -1.56 14.73
N PRO A 84 4.23 -2.79 14.28
CA PRO A 84 5.20 -3.89 14.31
C PRO A 84 6.47 -3.64 13.50
N MET A 85 6.36 -3.17 12.26
CA MET A 85 7.53 -2.86 11.42
C MET A 85 8.43 -1.77 12.02
N LEU A 86 7.85 -0.74 12.66
CA LEU A 86 8.63 0.27 13.37
C LEU A 86 9.39 -0.35 14.54
N GLY A 87 8.69 -1.12 15.39
CA GLY A 87 9.30 -1.78 16.54
C GLY A 87 10.42 -2.75 16.15
N LEU A 88 10.27 -3.51 15.07
CA LEU A 88 11.32 -4.40 14.57
C LEU A 88 12.51 -3.64 13.95
N SER A 89 12.25 -2.52 13.27
CA SER A 89 13.31 -1.64 12.74
C SER A 89 14.16 -1.06 13.88
N ASP A 90 13.51 -0.51 14.91
CA ASP A 90 14.19 0.06 16.07
C ASP A 90 14.95 -1.01 16.85
N MET A 91 14.41 -2.22 16.97
CA MET A 91 15.08 -3.35 17.58
C MET A 91 16.35 -3.76 16.79
N LEU A 92 16.27 -3.84 15.47
CA LEU A 92 17.43 -4.17 14.63
C LEU A 92 18.52 -3.10 14.74
N LEU A 93 18.16 -1.81 14.72
CA LEU A 93 19.09 -0.72 14.98
C LEU A 93 19.73 -0.83 16.37
N GLY A 94 18.95 -1.18 17.39
CA GLY A 94 19.43 -1.43 18.75
C GLY A 94 20.48 -2.54 18.82
N GLU A 95 20.24 -3.67 18.14
CA GLU A 95 21.21 -4.78 18.05
C GLU A 95 22.50 -4.37 17.33
N ILE A 96 22.39 -3.61 16.24
CA ILE A 96 23.57 -3.11 15.50
C ILE A 96 24.36 -2.12 16.37
N ARG A 97 23.67 -1.20 17.05
CA ARG A 97 24.29 -0.22 17.95
C ARG A 97 25.01 -0.90 19.11
N LYS A 98 24.37 -1.87 19.76
CA LYS A 98 24.95 -2.67 20.85
C LYS A 98 26.20 -3.43 20.42
N ALA A 99 26.20 -3.97 19.20
CA ALA A 99 27.36 -4.67 18.66
C ALA A 99 28.50 -3.71 18.24
N GLY A 100 28.20 -2.45 17.92
CA GLY A 100 29.10 -1.46 17.32
C GLY A 100 29.46 -1.78 15.86
N ASN A 101 29.91 -3.01 15.61
CA ASN A 101 30.13 -3.58 14.29
C ASN A 101 29.52 -5.00 14.24
N LEU A 102 28.24 -5.09 13.90
CA LEU A 102 27.53 -6.36 13.78
C LEU A 102 28.08 -7.16 12.59
N LYS A 103 28.79 -8.26 12.88
CA LYS A 103 29.33 -9.16 11.85
C LYS A 103 28.19 -9.88 11.14
N LEU A 104 28.16 -9.81 9.81
CA LEU A 104 27.21 -10.55 8.97
C LEU A 104 27.70 -11.98 8.72
N THR A 105 26.79 -12.84 8.28
CA THR A 105 27.14 -14.18 7.76
C THR A 105 27.99 -14.06 6.49
N ALA A 106 28.60 -15.16 6.03
CA ALA A 106 29.37 -15.18 4.79
C ALA A 106 28.57 -14.70 3.55
N LYS A 107 27.25 -14.91 3.54
CA LYS A 107 26.34 -14.43 2.49
C LYS A 107 25.97 -12.95 2.61
N GLY A 108 26.39 -12.27 3.67
CA GLY A 108 25.96 -10.90 3.97
C GLY A 108 24.58 -10.79 4.62
N ASN A 109 24.02 -11.91 5.09
CA ASN A 109 22.77 -11.94 5.85
C ASN A 109 23.01 -11.64 7.33
N LEU A 110 21.97 -11.17 8.02
CA LEU A 110 21.97 -11.03 9.48
C LEU A 110 22.30 -12.37 10.17
N PRO A 111 23.03 -12.34 11.30
CA PRO A 111 23.23 -13.54 12.12
C PRO A 111 21.90 -14.13 12.58
N VAL A 112 21.87 -15.46 12.68
CA VAL A 112 20.71 -16.25 13.16
C VAL A 112 20.25 -15.79 14.54
N SER A 113 21.18 -15.39 15.42
CA SER A 113 20.84 -14.86 16.74
C SER A 113 19.99 -13.59 16.64
N VAL A 114 20.37 -12.65 15.77
CA VAL A 114 19.61 -11.41 15.53
C VAL A 114 18.25 -11.72 14.92
N CYS A 115 18.21 -12.59 13.90
CA CYS A 115 16.94 -13.03 13.30
C CYS A 115 16.00 -13.66 14.34
N THR A 116 16.53 -14.55 15.18
CA THR A 116 15.77 -15.19 16.26
C THR A 116 15.24 -14.16 17.25
N SER A 117 16.05 -13.19 17.66
CA SER A 117 15.61 -12.12 18.58
C SER A 117 14.48 -11.28 17.99
N LEU A 118 14.56 -10.91 16.70
CA LEU A 118 13.48 -10.18 16.00
C LEU A 118 12.18 -11.00 15.98
N VAL A 119 12.25 -12.28 15.61
CA VAL A 119 11.06 -13.15 15.53
C VAL A 119 10.45 -13.39 16.92
N GLN A 120 11.28 -13.62 17.94
CA GLN A 120 10.83 -13.86 19.32
C GLN A 120 10.14 -12.66 19.95
N ARG A 121 10.34 -11.45 19.42
CA ARG A 121 9.57 -10.27 19.83
C ARG A 121 8.07 -10.44 19.56
N GLY A 122 7.70 -11.28 18.59
CA GLY A 122 6.31 -11.69 18.36
C GLY A 122 5.41 -10.60 17.77
N LEU A 123 5.97 -9.53 17.20
CA LEU A 123 5.17 -8.41 16.67
C LEU A 123 4.49 -8.75 15.33
N ILE A 124 5.10 -9.64 14.52
CA ILE A 124 4.57 -10.07 13.23
C ILE A 124 4.47 -11.59 13.22
N ARG A 125 3.26 -12.10 13.00
CA ARG A 125 3.01 -13.53 12.82
C ARG A 125 2.87 -13.84 11.32
N TRP A 126 3.80 -14.63 10.82
CA TRP A 126 3.75 -15.19 9.46
C TRP A 126 3.18 -16.61 9.49
N LYS A 127 2.31 -16.96 8.55
CA LYS A 127 1.58 -18.23 8.56
C LYS A 127 2.46 -19.49 8.51
N TYR A 128 3.62 -19.41 7.87
CA TYR A 128 4.53 -20.55 7.76
C TYR A 128 5.55 -20.64 8.90
N MET A 129 5.44 -19.77 9.92
CA MET A 129 6.41 -19.69 11.01
C MET A 129 6.57 -21.02 11.77
N ASP A 130 5.50 -21.81 11.92
CA ASP A 130 5.56 -23.10 12.63
C ASP A 130 6.35 -24.18 11.86
N HIS A 131 6.58 -23.97 10.56
CA HIS A 131 7.39 -24.85 9.74
C HIS A 131 8.86 -24.41 9.69
N VAL A 132 9.21 -23.26 10.29
CA VAL A 132 10.57 -22.73 10.30
C VAL A 132 11.35 -23.28 11.49
N LYS A 133 12.26 -24.22 11.22
CA LYS A 133 13.14 -24.80 12.25
C LYS A 133 14.20 -23.82 12.77
N LYS A 134 14.59 -22.84 11.95
CA LYS A 134 15.67 -21.89 12.24
C LYS A 134 15.38 -20.57 11.56
N TYR A 135 15.24 -19.50 12.35
CA TYR A 135 14.97 -18.17 11.81
C TYR A 135 16.23 -17.58 11.18
N THR A 136 16.16 -17.31 9.89
CA THR A 136 17.20 -16.69 9.08
C THR A 136 16.59 -15.57 8.26
N GLU A 137 17.43 -14.68 7.76
CA GLU A 137 16.96 -13.60 6.89
C GLU A 137 16.23 -14.11 5.63
N ASP A 138 16.69 -15.23 5.05
CA ASP A 138 16.14 -15.76 3.79
C ASP A 138 14.77 -16.43 3.95
N ASN A 139 14.43 -16.92 5.15
CA ASN A 139 13.21 -17.71 5.37
C ASN A 139 12.17 -17.02 6.26
N VAL A 140 12.43 -15.79 6.71
CA VAL A 140 11.45 -14.94 7.39
C VAL A 140 11.26 -13.68 6.57
N PRO A 141 10.10 -13.50 5.92
CA PRO A 141 9.94 -12.59 4.79
C PRO A 141 10.07 -11.10 5.16
N TYR A 142 9.81 -10.73 6.42
CA TYR A 142 9.91 -9.35 6.89
C TYR A 142 11.30 -8.96 7.39
N ILE A 143 12.27 -9.88 7.51
CA ILE A 143 13.59 -9.54 8.07
C ILE A 143 14.45 -8.81 7.02
N TRP A 144 14.48 -9.32 5.80
CA TRP A 144 15.33 -8.73 4.77
C TRP A 144 14.89 -7.31 4.36
N PRO A 145 13.58 -6.94 4.27
CA PRO A 145 13.17 -5.57 4.00
C PRO A 145 13.51 -4.61 5.15
N LEU A 146 13.56 -5.09 6.40
CA LEU A 146 14.05 -4.28 7.53
C LEU A 146 15.54 -3.95 7.35
N LYS A 147 16.37 -4.94 7.01
CA LYS A 147 17.79 -4.68 6.73
C LYS A 147 17.97 -3.74 5.55
N ASP A 148 17.17 -3.94 4.49
CA ASP A 148 17.21 -3.13 3.28
C ASP A 148 16.81 -1.68 3.56
N HIS A 149 15.75 -1.46 4.33
CA HIS A 149 15.36 -0.14 4.85
C HIS A 149 16.53 0.58 5.51
N LEU A 150 17.20 -0.07 6.47
CA LEU A 150 18.31 0.56 7.18
C LEU A 150 19.49 0.91 6.26
N LEU A 151 19.75 0.10 5.23
CA LEU A 151 20.85 0.30 4.29
C LEU A 151 20.54 1.38 3.25
N VAL A 152 19.37 1.29 2.59
CA VAL A 152 18.94 2.21 1.54
C VAL A 152 18.76 3.62 2.08
N GLU A 153 18.19 3.74 3.29
CA GLU A 153 18.03 5.03 3.97
C GLU A 153 19.32 5.54 4.64
N GLY A 154 20.42 4.79 4.53
CA GLY A 154 21.71 5.18 5.09
C GLY A 154 21.74 5.27 6.62
N LEU A 155 20.83 4.60 7.32
CA LEU A 155 20.82 4.52 8.78
C LEU A 155 21.96 3.64 9.30
N VAL A 156 22.33 2.64 8.52
CA VAL A 156 23.51 1.80 8.74
C VAL A 156 24.37 1.76 7.50
N LYS A 157 25.64 1.43 7.68
CA LYS A 157 26.58 1.18 6.57
C LYS A 157 27.13 -0.23 6.67
N LYS A 158 27.38 -0.85 5.52
CA LYS A 158 28.07 -2.14 5.41
C LYS A 158 29.54 -1.91 5.05
N ARG A 159 30.48 -2.39 5.88
CA ARG A 159 31.92 -2.38 5.60
C ARG A 159 32.56 -3.66 6.13
N ASP A 160 33.44 -4.28 5.35
CA ASP A 160 34.15 -5.52 5.73
C ASP A 160 33.21 -6.62 6.24
N ASN A 161 32.05 -6.74 5.58
CA ASN A 161 30.94 -7.64 5.93
C ASN A 161 30.41 -7.46 7.37
N LYS A 162 30.39 -6.21 7.85
CA LYS A 162 29.80 -5.81 9.14
C LYS A 162 28.85 -4.63 8.93
N LEU A 163 27.81 -4.54 9.75
CA LEU A 163 26.93 -3.38 9.85
C LEU A 163 27.30 -2.52 11.05
N SER A 164 27.29 -1.21 10.87
CA SER A 164 27.48 -0.22 11.95
C SER A 164 26.54 0.96 11.72
N LEU A 165 26.07 1.60 12.79
CA LEU A 165 25.27 2.82 12.68
C LEU A 165 26.05 3.94 11.97
N THR A 166 25.32 4.74 11.19
CA THR A 166 25.81 6.02 10.70
C THR A 166 25.40 7.13 11.66
N LYS A 167 25.89 8.36 11.44
CA LYS A 167 25.39 9.54 12.15
C LYS A 167 23.88 9.74 11.93
N ASN A 168 23.40 9.44 10.72
CA ASN A 168 21.97 9.52 10.39
C ASN A 168 21.18 8.47 11.17
N GLY A 169 21.72 7.25 11.33
CA GLY A 169 21.10 6.21 12.16
C GLY A 169 20.97 6.61 13.64
N GLU A 170 22.00 7.23 14.20
CA GLU A 170 21.93 7.74 15.59
C GLU A 170 20.90 8.86 15.73
N GLN A 171 20.85 9.80 14.77
CA GLN A 171 19.84 10.87 14.76
C GLN A 171 18.43 10.32 14.56
N TYR A 172 18.26 9.32 13.70
CA TYR A 172 16.97 8.67 13.46
C TYR A 172 16.36 8.15 14.76
N LEU A 173 17.15 7.49 15.63
CA LEU A 173 16.69 6.97 16.92
C LEU A 173 16.27 8.06 17.92
N THR A 174 16.61 9.32 17.70
CA THR A 174 16.18 10.45 18.55
C THR A 174 14.90 11.13 18.09
N LYS A 175 14.42 10.80 16.88
CA LYS A 175 13.19 11.38 16.32
C LYS A 175 11.95 10.82 17.02
N PRO A 176 10.82 11.54 17.02
CA PRO A 176 9.53 10.97 17.41
C PRO A 176 9.18 9.70 16.63
N ASP A 177 8.41 8.80 17.24
CA ASP A 177 7.99 7.53 16.63
C ASP A 177 7.15 7.80 15.38
N SER A 178 6.34 8.87 15.38
CA SER A 178 5.58 9.34 14.22
C SER A 178 6.46 9.66 13.00
N GLU A 179 7.59 10.35 13.20
CA GLU A 179 8.55 10.62 12.12
C GLU A 179 9.24 9.35 11.64
N ARG A 180 9.61 8.45 12.57
CA ARG A 180 10.24 7.17 12.23
C ARG A 180 9.28 6.25 11.48
N LEU A 181 7.99 6.23 11.86
CA LEU A 181 6.92 5.54 11.15
C LEU A 181 6.78 6.09 9.74
N LEU A 182 6.66 7.41 9.58
CA LEU A 182 6.54 8.01 8.25
C LEU A 182 7.76 7.64 7.37
N HIS A 183 8.95 7.63 7.95
CA HIS A 183 10.17 7.26 7.26
C HIS A 183 10.17 5.82 6.74
N ILE A 184 9.89 4.82 7.60
CA ILE A 184 9.82 3.41 7.17
C ILE A 184 8.63 3.14 6.25
N LEU A 185 7.48 3.78 6.49
CA LEU A 185 6.31 3.67 5.64
C LEU A 185 6.60 4.21 4.23
N THR A 186 7.25 5.37 4.12
CA THR A 186 7.64 5.99 2.85
C THR A 186 8.66 5.13 2.11
N PHE A 187 9.67 4.59 2.80
CA PHE A 187 10.59 3.63 2.19
C PHE A 187 9.81 2.45 1.61
N PHE A 188 8.96 1.83 2.43
CA PHE A 188 8.28 0.61 2.05
C PHE A 188 7.32 0.82 0.88
N THR A 189 6.60 1.93 0.82
CA THR A 189 5.57 2.15 -0.20
C THR A 189 6.09 2.81 -1.47
N LEU A 190 7.15 3.63 -1.40
CA LEU A 190 7.62 4.43 -2.54
C LEU A 190 9.00 4.04 -3.09
N ARG A 191 9.85 3.39 -2.29
CA ARG A 191 11.25 3.10 -2.67
C ARG A 191 11.55 1.62 -2.76
N PHE A 192 10.93 0.83 -1.89
CA PHE A 192 11.07 -0.60 -1.87
C PHE A 192 10.26 -1.23 -3.00
N ASP A 193 10.92 -2.04 -3.82
CA ASP A 193 10.28 -2.74 -4.94
C ASP A 193 9.56 -4.00 -4.44
N TRP A 194 8.22 -3.96 -4.41
CA TRP A 194 7.38 -5.06 -3.93
C TRP A 194 7.48 -6.31 -4.79
N ARG A 195 8.04 -6.25 -6.01
CA ARG A 195 8.35 -7.45 -6.82
C ARG A 195 9.30 -8.42 -6.12
N ASN A 196 10.15 -7.89 -5.26
CA ASN A 196 11.08 -8.69 -4.48
C ASN A 196 10.37 -9.52 -3.40
N LEU A 197 9.11 -9.22 -3.09
CA LEU A 197 8.27 -10.03 -2.20
C LEU A 197 7.80 -11.27 -2.98
N TYR A 198 8.30 -12.44 -2.58
CA TYR A 198 7.91 -13.77 -3.09
C TYR A 198 8.16 -14.03 -4.58
N ARG A 199 8.90 -13.16 -5.29
CA ARG A 199 9.28 -13.34 -6.71
C ARG A 199 8.08 -13.65 -7.62
N LEU A 200 6.95 -13.00 -7.36
CA LEU A 200 5.72 -13.19 -8.11
C LEU A 200 5.83 -12.44 -9.45
N GLU A 201 5.59 -13.14 -10.55
CA GLU A 201 5.64 -12.59 -11.91
C GLU A 201 4.28 -12.00 -12.31
N ASP A 202 4.18 -10.67 -12.30
CA ASP A 202 2.94 -9.94 -12.61
C ASP A 202 3.16 -8.65 -13.42
N GLY A 203 4.39 -8.39 -13.87
CA GLY A 203 4.78 -7.12 -14.48
C GLY A 203 5.12 -6.01 -13.46
N GLY A 204 4.88 -6.24 -12.16
CA GLY A 204 5.43 -5.45 -11.06
C GLY A 204 4.54 -4.40 -10.41
N THR A 205 3.28 -4.28 -10.85
CA THR A 205 2.37 -3.23 -10.36
C THR A 205 1.39 -3.75 -9.31
N CYS A 206 1.04 -5.05 -9.32
CA CYS A 206 -0.01 -5.56 -8.45
C CYS A 206 0.39 -5.48 -6.97
N GLY A 207 -0.51 -4.92 -6.16
CA GLY A 207 -0.30 -4.70 -4.72
C GLY A 207 0.37 -3.36 -4.38
N ASN A 208 1.43 -2.94 -5.08
CA ASN A 208 2.08 -1.64 -4.80
C ASN A 208 1.33 -0.47 -5.44
N LEU A 209 0.97 -0.59 -6.72
CA LEU A 209 0.15 0.41 -7.40
C LEU A 209 -1.18 0.53 -6.65
N GLY A 210 -1.55 1.74 -6.25
CA GLY A 210 -2.81 1.98 -5.56
C GLY A 210 -2.85 1.46 -4.11
N TRP A 211 -1.70 1.21 -3.45
CA TRP A 211 -1.69 0.77 -2.04
C TRP A 211 -2.55 1.68 -1.13
N ALA A 212 -2.53 2.99 -1.36
CA ALA A 212 -3.33 3.93 -0.57
C ALA A 212 -4.81 3.91 -0.95
N TYR A 213 -5.16 3.55 -2.19
CA TYR A 213 -6.54 3.25 -2.56
C TYR A 213 -7.03 1.98 -1.83
N SER A 214 -6.20 0.94 -1.75
CA SER A 214 -6.52 -0.25 -0.96
C SER A 214 -6.67 0.07 0.54
N LEU A 215 -5.88 1.01 1.09
CA LEU A 215 -6.11 1.54 2.45
C LEU A 215 -7.43 2.33 2.56
N TYR A 216 -7.79 3.14 1.57
CA TYR A 216 -9.09 3.81 1.52
C TYR A 216 -10.25 2.80 1.58
N LEU A 217 -10.17 1.73 0.79
CA LEU A 217 -11.16 0.65 0.79
C LEU A 217 -11.26 -0.01 2.17
N LEU A 218 -10.13 -0.27 2.83
CA LEU A 218 -10.08 -0.81 4.20
C LEU A 218 -10.68 0.15 5.22
N LEU A 219 -10.37 1.45 5.16
CA LEU A 219 -10.95 2.44 6.05
C LEU A 219 -12.48 2.50 5.94
N LYS A 220 -12.98 2.44 4.70
CA LYS A 220 -14.40 2.50 4.38
C LYS A 220 -15.15 1.21 4.75
N ASN A 221 -14.62 0.05 4.38
CA ASN A 221 -15.36 -1.22 4.41
C ASN A 221 -14.87 -2.20 5.48
N GLY A 222 -13.65 -2.03 6.00
CA GLY A 222 -12.99 -2.99 6.88
C GLY A 222 -13.53 -3.07 8.31
N HIS A 223 -14.55 -2.29 8.66
CA HIS A 223 -15.34 -2.49 9.87
C HIS A 223 -16.15 -3.80 9.83
N LYS A 224 -16.39 -4.33 8.63
CA LYS A 224 -16.89 -5.68 8.40
C LYS A 224 -15.74 -6.58 8.02
N ARG A 225 -15.79 -7.81 8.52
CA ARG A 225 -14.94 -8.89 8.02
C ARG A 225 -15.42 -9.27 6.63
N LEU A 226 -14.55 -9.13 5.64
CA LEU A 226 -14.86 -9.35 4.22
C LEU A 226 -13.77 -10.20 3.57
N ASN A 227 -14.14 -10.98 2.55
CA ASN A 227 -13.17 -11.69 1.73
C ASN A 227 -12.26 -10.67 1.00
N THR A 228 -10.97 -10.97 0.92
CA THR A 228 -9.97 -10.18 0.19
C THR A 228 -10.31 -9.98 -1.29
N GLU A 229 -11.07 -10.90 -1.90
CA GLU A 229 -11.65 -10.78 -3.24
C GLU A 229 -12.39 -9.45 -3.42
N PHE A 230 -13.19 -9.03 -2.44
CA PHE A 230 -13.93 -7.77 -2.51
C PHE A 230 -13.01 -6.56 -2.74
N TYR A 231 -11.83 -6.56 -2.12
CA TYR A 231 -10.86 -5.48 -2.26
C TYR A 231 -10.09 -5.61 -3.57
N PHE A 232 -9.77 -6.84 -3.97
CA PHE A 232 -9.10 -7.12 -5.23
C PHE A 232 -9.96 -6.73 -6.44
N GLU A 233 -11.24 -7.08 -6.48
CA GLU A 233 -12.17 -6.72 -7.56
C GLU A 233 -12.27 -5.20 -7.73
N LYS A 234 -12.33 -4.44 -6.62
CA LYS A 234 -12.32 -2.97 -6.66
C LYS A 234 -11.00 -2.41 -7.17
N TRP A 235 -9.89 -3.02 -6.77
CA TRP A 235 -8.57 -2.64 -7.30
C TRP A 235 -8.46 -2.91 -8.80
N MET A 236 -8.94 -4.07 -9.27
CA MET A 236 -8.99 -4.41 -10.70
C MET A 236 -9.85 -3.42 -11.48
N ALA A 237 -11.04 -3.09 -10.98
CA ALA A 237 -11.91 -2.09 -11.61
C ALA A 237 -11.26 -0.70 -11.72
N ALA A 238 -10.45 -0.31 -10.73
CA ALA A 238 -9.80 1.00 -10.70
C ALA A 238 -8.56 1.08 -11.59
N PHE A 239 -7.74 0.03 -11.67
CA PHE A 239 -6.40 0.10 -12.27
C PHE A 239 -6.20 -0.79 -13.50
N GLU A 240 -6.97 -1.86 -13.63
CA GLU A 240 -6.76 -2.92 -14.62
C GLU A 240 -8.08 -3.23 -15.35
N LYS A 241 -8.94 -2.22 -15.55
CA LYS A 241 -10.29 -2.39 -16.10
C LYS A 241 -10.31 -3.08 -17.46
N GLU A 242 -9.44 -2.64 -18.38
CA GLU A 242 -9.35 -3.24 -19.73
C GLU A 242 -8.94 -4.70 -19.63
N ARG A 243 -7.92 -4.99 -18.80
CA ARG A 243 -7.51 -6.36 -18.50
C ARG A 243 -8.67 -7.15 -17.90
N TRP A 244 -9.40 -6.60 -16.93
CA TRP A 244 -10.56 -7.25 -16.30
C TRP A 244 -11.66 -7.61 -17.31
N GLU A 245 -11.96 -6.71 -18.25
CA GLU A 245 -12.94 -6.96 -19.32
C GLU A 245 -12.45 -8.06 -20.29
N ASP A 246 -11.14 -8.13 -20.55
CA ASP A 246 -10.53 -9.18 -21.39
C ASP A 246 -10.43 -10.54 -20.68
N VAL A 247 -10.18 -10.58 -19.37
CA VAL A 247 -10.05 -11.85 -18.59
C VAL A 247 -11.41 -12.45 -18.19
N ALA A 248 -12.54 -11.78 -18.49
CA ALA A 248 -13.88 -12.34 -18.37
C ALA A 248 -14.17 -13.45 -19.42
N ASP A 249 -13.22 -13.74 -20.33
CA ASP A 249 -13.22 -14.92 -21.20
C ASP A 249 -12.92 -16.20 -20.38
N PRO A 250 -13.76 -17.26 -20.48
CA PRO A 250 -13.67 -18.50 -19.69
C PRO A 250 -12.35 -19.30 -19.83
N ILE A 251 -11.41 -18.88 -20.68
CA ILE A 251 -10.11 -19.53 -20.88
C ILE A 251 -9.04 -19.10 -19.85
N TYR A 252 -9.26 -18.05 -19.04
CA TYR A 252 -8.22 -17.47 -18.16
C TYR A 252 -8.44 -17.41 -16.62
N PRO A 253 -9.26 -18.26 -15.94
CA PRO A 253 -9.40 -18.23 -14.48
C PRO A 253 -8.08 -18.25 -13.69
N ALA A 254 -7.09 -19.02 -14.16
CA ALA A 254 -5.80 -19.14 -13.49
C ALA A 254 -5.02 -17.81 -13.42
N GLN A 255 -5.14 -16.92 -14.42
CA GLN A 255 -4.43 -15.65 -14.42
C GLN A 255 -5.00 -14.68 -13.38
N ILE A 256 -6.34 -14.64 -13.24
CA ILE A 256 -7.01 -13.84 -12.21
C ILE A 256 -6.62 -14.36 -10.83
N ASP A 257 -6.63 -15.68 -10.63
CA ASP A 257 -6.23 -16.29 -9.35
C ASP A 257 -4.78 -15.93 -8.96
N TRP A 258 -3.85 -15.91 -9.93
CA TRP A 258 -2.47 -15.48 -9.70
C TRP A 258 -2.34 -13.99 -9.38
N LEU A 259 -3.11 -13.12 -10.04
CA LEU A 259 -3.15 -11.69 -9.72
C LEU A 259 -3.71 -11.45 -8.32
N ARG A 260 -4.82 -12.12 -7.99
CA ARG A 260 -5.42 -12.05 -6.65
C ARG A 260 -4.46 -12.54 -5.58
N TYR A 261 -3.80 -13.67 -5.81
CA TYR A 261 -2.76 -14.19 -4.92
C TYR A 261 -1.65 -13.16 -4.74
N THR A 262 -1.18 -12.53 -5.82
CA THR A 262 -0.14 -11.50 -5.78
C THR A 262 -0.57 -10.25 -4.99
N TYR A 263 -1.78 -9.75 -5.24
CA TYR A 263 -2.38 -8.65 -4.49
C TYR A 263 -2.46 -8.99 -3.00
N ASN A 264 -2.98 -10.17 -2.66
CA ASN A 264 -3.14 -10.62 -1.29
C ASN A 264 -1.80 -10.78 -0.56
N THR A 265 -0.82 -11.43 -1.19
CA THR A 265 0.51 -11.61 -0.59
C THR A 265 1.19 -10.26 -0.37
N ARG A 266 1.21 -9.37 -1.37
CA ARG A 266 1.96 -8.11 -1.26
C ARG A 266 1.23 -7.08 -0.39
N PHE A 267 -0.06 -6.83 -0.63
CA PHE A 267 -0.81 -5.82 0.12
C PHE A 267 -1.26 -6.32 1.48
N PHE A 268 -1.95 -7.46 1.58
CA PHE A 268 -2.50 -7.90 2.86
C PHE A 268 -1.45 -8.58 3.75
N GLU A 269 -0.78 -9.63 3.27
CA GLU A 269 0.13 -10.43 4.10
C GLU A 269 1.45 -9.73 4.40
N CYS A 270 2.00 -8.99 3.43
CA CYS A 270 3.22 -8.23 3.64
C CYS A 270 2.90 -6.85 4.21
N PHE A 271 2.32 -5.94 3.43
CA PHE A 271 2.15 -4.58 3.91
C PHE A 271 1.21 -4.44 5.11
N ALA A 272 -0.07 -4.81 4.97
CA ALA A 272 -1.08 -4.52 5.97
C ALA A 272 -0.85 -5.30 7.29
N VAL A 273 -0.46 -6.58 7.22
CA VAL A 273 -0.13 -7.36 8.43
C VAL A 273 1.18 -6.89 9.06
N TRP A 274 2.24 -6.62 8.30
CA TRP A 274 3.51 -6.20 8.91
C TRP A 274 3.40 -4.83 9.57
N PHE A 275 2.54 -3.94 9.07
CA PHE A 275 2.26 -2.66 9.74
C PHE A 275 1.13 -2.76 10.79
N GLY A 276 0.57 -3.96 11.03
CA GLY A 276 -0.45 -4.19 12.06
C GLY A 276 -1.81 -3.58 11.73
N LEU A 277 -2.08 -3.27 10.47
CA LEU A 277 -3.29 -2.58 10.00
C LEU A 277 -4.50 -3.51 9.90
N VAL A 278 -4.28 -4.82 9.79
CA VAL A 278 -5.34 -5.81 9.62
C VAL A 278 -5.06 -7.10 10.39
N LYS A 279 -6.12 -7.87 10.60
CA LYS A 279 -6.05 -9.29 10.94
C LYS A 279 -6.54 -10.09 9.74
N LEU A 280 -5.83 -11.17 9.42
CA LEU A 280 -6.20 -12.09 8.36
C LEU A 280 -6.70 -13.41 8.94
N HIS A 281 -7.70 -13.98 8.26
CA HIS A 281 -8.28 -15.26 8.59
C HIS A 281 -8.27 -16.15 7.35
N GLU A 282 -7.52 -17.24 7.40
CA GLU A 282 -7.51 -18.20 6.31
C GLU A 282 -8.71 -19.14 6.41
N ILE A 283 -9.40 -19.33 5.29
CA ILE A 283 -10.48 -20.29 5.12
C ILE A 283 -9.99 -21.32 4.10
N ARG A 284 -9.81 -22.56 4.58
CA ARG A 284 -9.43 -23.67 3.71
C ARG A 284 -10.65 -24.15 2.95
N VAL A 285 -10.62 -24.01 1.63
CA VAL A 285 -11.67 -24.49 0.73
C VAL A 285 -11.21 -25.79 0.08
N SER A 286 -12.02 -26.84 0.20
CA SER A 286 -11.72 -28.14 -0.41
C SER A 286 -11.69 -28.02 -1.94
N GLY A 287 -10.63 -28.54 -2.57
CA GLY A 287 -10.47 -28.53 -4.02
C GLY A 287 -9.87 -27.25 -4.62
N GLN A 288 -9.63 -26.20 -3.81
CA GLN A 288 -8.91 -25.01 -4.26
C GLN A 288 -7.41 -25.10 -3.94
N ILE A 289 -6.58 -24.53 -4.81
CA ILE A 289 -5.12 -24.46 -4.63
C ILE A 289 -4.76 -23.43 -3.56
N PHE A 290 -5.47 -22.30 -3.53
CA PHE A 290 -5.25 -21.21 -2.59
C PHE A 290 -6.39 -21.16 -1.57
N ASN A 291 -6.06 -20.88 -0.30
CA ASN A 291 -7.07 -20.61 0.72
C ASN A 291 -7.77 -19.29 0.40
N GLU A 292 -9.05 -19.21 0.73
CA GLU A 292 -9.72 -17.91 0.81
C GLU A 292 -9.17 -17.14 2.02
N LEU A 293 -9.08 -15.82 1.88
CA LEU A 293 -8.62 -14.93 2.94
C LEU A 293 -9.74 -13.95 3.25
N GLU A 294 -10.11 -13.87 4.52
CA GLU A 294 -10.92 -12.77 5.03
C GLU A 294 -10.05 -11.80 5.81
N VAL A 295 -10.38 -10.52 5.70
CA VAL A 295 -9.66 -9.43 6.35
C VAL A 295 -10.59 -8.65 7.27
N GLU A 296 -10.06 -8.34 8.45
CA GLU A 296 -10.66 -7.46 9.44
C GLU A 296 -9.71 -6.29 9.70
N LYS A 297 -10.20 -5.06 9.65
CA LYS A 297 -9.40 -3.88 9.98
C LYS A 297 -9.05 -3.88 11.47
N SER A 298 -7.80 -3.60 11.80
CA SER A 298 -7.37 -3.50 13.20
C SER A 298 -7.76 -2.16 13.83
N GLU A 299 -7.83 -2.10 15.16
CA GLU A 299 -7.96 -0.82 15.88
C GLU A 299 -6.78 0.12 15.59
N LEU A 300 -5.59 -0.44 15.35
CA LEU A 300 -4.39 0.33 15.04
C LEU A 300 -4.57 1.10 13.73
N MET A 301 -5.21 0.50 12.72
CA MET A 301 -5.52 1.19 11.46
C MET A 301 -6.38 2.44 11.69
N ASP A 302 -7.42 2.36 12.53
CA ASP A 302 -8.30 3.50 12.82
C ASP A 302 -7.61 4.60 13.63
N LYS A 303 -6.65 4.21 14.47
CA LYS A 303 -5.84 5.17 15.23
C LYS A 303 -4.77 5.82 14.36
N LEU A 304 -4.21 5.11 13.37
CA LEU A 304 -3.16 5.61 12.49
C LEU A 304 -3.68 6.39 11.28
N PHE A 305 -4.85 6.05 10.73
CA PHE A 305 -5.33 6.63 9.48
C PHE A 305 -6.78 7.14 9.58
N ASN A 306 -7.14 8.09 8.72
CA ASN A 306 -8.53 8.49 8.44
C ASN A 306 -8.75 8.83 6.98
N ILE A 307 -10.03 8.86 6.64
CA ILE A 307 -10.57 9.53 5.46
C ILE A 307 -10.80 11.02 5.83
N SER A 308 -10.10 11.92 5.16
CA SER A 308 -10.17 13.37 5.35
C SER A 308 -11.59 13.91 5.18
N GLU A 309 -12.08 14.63 6.19
CA GLU A 309 -13.44 15.23 6.16
C GLU A 309 -13.55 16.40 5.20
N LYS A 310 -12.46 17.15 4.99
CA LYS A 310 -12.40 18.26 4.02
C LYS A 310 -12.71 17.82 2.58
N GLN A 311 -12.55 16.53 2.30
CA GLN A 311 -12.79 15.90 1.00
C GLN A 311 -14.10 15.07 0.98
N LYS A 312 -14.83 14.98 2.12
CA LYS A 312 -16.13 14.29 2.23
C LYS A 312 -17.30 15.16 1.74
N GLU A 313 -17.15 16.47 1.56
CA GLU A 313 -18.24 17.37 1.10
C GLU A 313 -18.75 17.06 -0.34
N GLY A 314 -18.11 16.14 -1.07
CA GLY A 314 -18.64 15.55 -2.31
C GLY A 314 -19.64 14.40 -2.11
N TRP A 315 -19.88 13.97 -0.87
CA TRP A 315 -20.84 12.93 -0.53
C TRP A 315 -22.09 13.56 0.10
N GLY A 316 -23.21 13.55 -0.64
CA GLY A 316 -24.53 13.83 -0.06
C GLY A 316 -25.23 15.12 -0.48
N LYS A 317 -25.11 15.56 -1.74
CA LYS A 317 -26.12 16.45 -2.36
C LYS A 317 -26.63 15.88 -3.69
N SER A 318 -27.31 14.75 -3.57
CA SER A 318 -28.35 14.35 -4.51
C SER A 318 -29.64 14.30 -3.69
N THR A 319 -30.38 15.41 -3.70
CA THR A 319 -31.82 15.41 -3.41
C THR A 319 -32.56 14.62 -4.46
#